data_AF-A0A3S0SCE3-F1
#
_entry.id   AF-A0A3S0SCE3-F1
#
_cell.length_a   1.000
_cell.length_b   1.000
_cell.length_c   1.000
_cell.angle_alpha   90.00
_cell.angle_beta   90.00
_cell.angle_gamma   90.00
#
_symmetry.space_group_name_H-M   'P 1'
#
loop_
_entity.id
_entity.type
_entity.pdbx_description
1 polymer ?
#
loop_
_entity_poly.entity_id
_entity_poly.type
_entity_poly.pdbx_seq_one_letter_code
_entity_poly.pdbx_strand_id
1 'polypeptide(L)'
;MVPSTKIEDIKTNLDKVSGNSLSEKMQTLKELKPDLFVQEQPSVSPGNLIKEMIEKSTENKNNEIETIKEKGAYTPDEIKKLTDYTLKNLR
;
A
#
# COMPACT_ATOMS: atom_id res chain seq x y z
N MET A 1 5.46 -8.10 4.86
CA MET A 1 6.95 -8.14 4.90
C MET A 1 7.34 -8.98 6.10
N VAL A 2 8.19 -9.99 5.93
CA VAL A 2 8.83 -10.62 7.09
C VAL A 2 9.79 -9.57 7.68
N PRO A 3 9.74 -9.27 8.98
CA PRO A 3 10.68 -8.33 9.61
C PRO A 3 12.11 -8.75 9.29
N SER A 4 12.96 -7.83 8.84
CA SER A 4 14.36 -8.12 8.45
C SER A 4 15.14 -8.83 9.57
N THR A 5 14.80 -8.51 10.82
CA THR A 5 15.31 -9.15 12.04
C THR A 5 15.04 -10.66 12.10
N LYS A 6 13.86 -11.13 11.66
CA LYS A 6 13.50 -12.56 11.69
C LYS A 6 14.33 -13.40 10.72
N ILE A 7 14.77 -12.83 9.58
CA ILE A 7 15.60 -13.56 8.61
C ILE A 7 17.03 -13.73 9.14
N GLU A 8 17.58 -12.70 9.77
CA GLU A 8 18.91 -12.73 10.38
C GLU A 8 18.95 -13.66 11.59
N ASP A 9 17.87 -13.69 12.38
CA ASP A 9 17.71 -14.64 13.48
C ASP A 9 17.66 -16.08 12.99
N ILE A 10 16.91 -16.38 11.92
CA ILE A 10 16.88 -17.72 11.32
C ILE A 10 18.29 -18.14 10.88
N LYS A 11 19.03 -17.28 10.16
CA LYS A 11 20.39 -17.59 9.70
C LYS A 11 21.34 -17.88 10.87
N THR A 12 21.34 -17.03 11.88
CA THR A 12 22.20 -17.18 13.08
C THR A 12 21.89 -18.44 13.86
N ASN A 13 20.63 -18.87 13.89
CA ASN A 13 20.24 -20.10 14.56
C ASN A 13 20.50 -21.35 13.71
N LEU A 14 20.47 -21.23 12.37
CA LEU A 14 20.70 -22.34 11.46
C LEU A 14 22.12 -22.92 11.57
N ASP A 15 23.11 -22.07 11.88
CA ASP A 15 24.50 -22.50 12.10
C ASP A 15 24.69 -23.28 13.40
N LYS A 16 23.73 -23.19 14.33
CA LYS A 16 23.77 -23.83 15.65
C LYS A 16 23.04 -25.17 15.69
N VAL A 17 22.39 -25.57 14.58
CA VAL A 17 21.61 -26.82 14.49
C VAL A 17 22.41 -27.88 13.74
N SER A 18 22.40 -29.09 14.28
CA SER A 18 22.98 -30.27 13.63
C SER A 18 22.11 -30.71 12.45
N GLY A 19 22.75 -31.13 11.36
CA GLY A 19 22.07 -31.66 10.19
C GLY A 19 23.03 -31.81 9.02
N ASN A 20 22.83 -32.83 8.19
CA ASN A 20 23.69 -33.16 7.06
C ASN A 20 23.36 -32.31 5.82
N SER A 21 22.18 -31.68 5.79
CA SER A 21 21.75 -30.80 4.71
C SER A 21 21.04 -29.55 5.23
N LEU A 22 20.95 -28.52 4.39
CA LEU A 22 20.19 -27.30 4.69
C LEU A 22 18.72 -27.61 5.02
N SER A 23 18.12 -28.59 4.32
CA SER A 23 16.73 -29.00 4.54
C SER A 23 16.54 -29.61 5.93
N GLU A 24 17.45 -30.51 6.34
CA GLU A 24 17.42 -31.10 7.68
C GLU A 24 17.60 -30.02 8.75
N LYS A 25 18.60 -29.14 8.60
CA LYS A 25 18.84 -28.04 9.54
C LYS A 25 17.62 -27.11 9.66
N MET A 26 16.96 -26.80 8.54
CA MET A 26 15.73 -26.01 8.53
C MET A 26 14.58 -26.71 9.26
N GLN A 27 14.43 -28.03 9.10
CA GLN A 27 13.40 -28.80 9.78
C GLN A 27 13.68 -28.86 11.29
N THR A 28 14.90 -29.19 11.69
CA THR A 28 15.28 -29.22 13.11
C THR A 28 15.14 -27.83 13.76
N LEU A 29 15.46 -26.75 13.03
CA LEU A 29 15.26 -25.40 13.55
C LEU A 29 13.77 -25.08 13.76
N LYS A 30 12.90 -25.51 12.85
CA LYS A 30 11.43 -25.35 12.99
C LYS A 30 10.88 -26.09 14.20
N GLU A 31 11.40 -27.29 14.48
CA GLU A 31 11.00 -28.09 15.64
C GLU A 31 11.48 -27.48 16.96
N LEU A 32 12.71 -26.96 16.99
CA LEU A 32 13.30 -26.37 18.20
C LEU A 32 12.82 -24.94 18.50
N LYS A 33 12.55 -24.15 17.45
CA LYS A 33 12.18 -22.73 17.55
C LYS A 33 11.06 -22.39 16.56
N PRO A 34 9.84 -22.92 16.75
CA PRO A 34 8.72 -22.66 15.86
C PRO A 34 8.39 -21.16 15.74
N ASP A 35 8.62 -20.39 16.81
CA ASP A 35 8.36 -18.95 16.89
C ASP A 35 9.11 -18.13 15.83
N LEU A 36 10.30 -18.58 15.40
CA LEU A 36 11.07 -17.95 14.32
C LEU A 36 10.33 -17.99 12.98
N PHE A 37 9.44 -18.97 12.81
CA PHE A 37 8.70 -19.23 11.57
C PHE A 37 7.24 -18.80 11.66
N VAL A 38 6.77 -18.39 12.85
CA VAL A 38 5.43 -17.81 13.00
C VAL A 38 5.45 -16.44 12.33
N GLN A 39 4.70 -16.34 11.23
CA GLN A 39 4.31 -15.03 10.72
C GLN A 39 3.44 -14.39 11.79
N GLU A 40 3.89 -13.25 12.32
CA GLU A 40 2.99 -12.38 13.06
C GLU A 40 1.84 -12.06 12.12
N GLN A 41 0.66 -12.61 12.41
CA GLN A 41 -0.57 -12.07 11.88
C GLN A 41 -0.51 -10.58 12.24
N PRO A 42 -0.56 -9.67 11.26
CA PRO A 42 -0.54 -8.26 11.60
C PRO A 42 -1.71 -8.05 12.58
N SER A 43 -1.42 -7.47 13.75
CA SER A 43 -2.41 -7.28 14.84
C SER A 43 -3.50 -6.27 14.47
N VAL A 44 -3.68 -6.03 13.18
CA VAL A 44 -4.81 -5.30 12.63
C VAL A 44 -6.00 -6.23 12.74
N SER A 45 -6.74 -6.06 13.84
CA SER A 45 -8.13 -6.50 13.91
C SER A 45 -8.80 -6.18 12.56
N PRO A 46 -9.63 -7.06 11.99
CA PRO A 46 -10.36 -6.76 10.76
C PRO A 46 -11.02 -5.38 10.77
N GLY A 47 -11.44 -4.90 11.95
CA GLY A 47 -11.96 -3.55 12.14
C GLY A 47 -10.96 -2.42 11.88
N ASN A 48 -9.67 -2.59 12.22
CA ASN A 48 -8.62 -1.60 11.95
C ASN A 48 -8.28 -1.52 10.46
N LEU A 49 -8.27 -2.66 9.75
CA LEU A 49 -8.11 -2.68 8.28
C LEU A 49 -9.25 -1.94 7.57
N ILE A 50 -10.49 -2.22 7.98
CA ILE A 50 -11.67 -1.55 7.43
C ILE A 50 -11.61 -0.05 7.71
N LYS A 51 -11.22 0.35 8.93
CA LYS A 51 -11.06 1.76 9.31
C LYS A 51 -10.00 2.47 8.46
N GLU A 52 -8.82 1.88 8.28
CA GLU A 52 -7.77 2.43 7.41
C GLU A 52 -8.22 2.54 5.95
N MET A 53 -8.95 1.56 5.42
CA MET A 53 -9.50 1.61 4.06
C MET A 53 -10.54 2.73 3.90
N ILE A 54 -11.41 2.93 4.89
CA ILE A 54 -12.40 4.02 4.90
C ILE A 54 -11.71 5.38 5.00
N GLU A 55 -10.74 5.54 5.88
CA GLU A 55 -9.99 6.79 6.05
C GLU A 55 -9.25 7.18 4.75
N LYS A 56 -8.49 6.24 4.16
CA LYS A 56 -7.81 6.47 2.86
C LYS A 56 -8.78 6.80 1.73
N SER A 57 -9.95 6.16 1.70
CA SER A 57 -10.98 6.42 0.68
C SER A 57 -11.65 7.78 0.85
N THR A 58 -11.73 8.29 2.08
CA THR A 58 -12.33 9.60 2.38
C THR A 58 -11.34 10.73 2.05
N GLU A 59 -10.06 10.53 2.35
CA GLU A 59 -8.98 11.45 1.97
C GLU A 59 -8.85 11.58 0.44
N ASN A 60 -8.95 10.48 -0.30
CA ASN A 60 -8.88 10.49 -1.77
C ASN A 60 -10.06 11.26 -2.43
N LYS A 61 -11.28 11.15 -1.89
CA LYS A 61 -12.47 11.82 -2.45
C LYS A 61 -12.44 13.33 -2.29
N ASN A 62 -11.90 13.84 -1.18
CA ASN A 62 -11.82 15.29 -0.97
C ASN A 62 -10.86 15.95 -1.98
N ASN A 63 -9.77 15.28 -2.32
CA ASN A 63 -8.76 15.78 -3.27
C ASN A 63 -9.27 15.79 -4.73
N GLU A 64 -10.04 14.77 -5.13
CA GLU A 64 -10.67 14.73 -6.46
C GLU A 64 -11.74 15.81 -6.63
N ILE A 65 -12.53 16.11 -5.59
CA ILE A 65 -13.57 17.16 -5.65
C ILE A 65 -12.95 18.55 -5.80
N GLU A 66 -11.87 18.86 -5.09
CA GLU A 66 -11.15 20.14 -5.25
C GLU A 66 -10.54 20.27 -6.64
N THR A 67 -9.94 19.20 -7.16
CA THR A 67 -9.37 19.17 -8.52
C THR A 67 -10.43 19.38 -9.60
N ILE A 68 -11.64 18.84 -9.42
CA ILE A 68 -12.76 19.03 -10.37
C ILE A 68 -13.31 20.46 -10.29
N LYS A 69 -13.36 21.08 -9.11
CA LYS A 69 -13.74 22.49 -8.96
C LYS A 69 -12.76 23.42 -9.67
N GLU A 70 -11.47 23.12 -9.61
CA GLU A 70 -10.42 23.90 -10.27
C GLU A 70 -10.44 23.75 -11.80
N LYS A 71 -10.77 22.55 -12.32
CA LYS A 71 -10.85 22.28 -13.77
C LYS A 71 -12.21 22.57 -14.41
N GLY A 72 -13.26 22.71 -13.62
CA GLY A 72 -14.65 22.77 -14.10
C GLY A 72 -15.19 24.18 -14.40
N ALA A 73 -14.50 25.24 -13.98
CA ALA A 73 -14.95 26.61 -14.19
C ALA A 73 -14.14 27.28 -15.29
N TYR A 74 -14.71 27.41 -16.49
CA TYR A 74 -14.18 28.35 -17.48
C TYR A 74 -14.18 29.76 -16.89
N THR A 75 -13.06 30.45 -16.99
CA THR A 75 -13.00 31.86 -16.63
C THR A 75 -13.87 32.70 -17.59
N PRO A 76 -14.37 33.88 -17.17
CA PRO A 76 -15.15 34.74 -18.05
C PRO A 76 -14.46 35.06 -19.39
N ASP A 77 -13.13 35.16 -19.40
CA ASP A 77 -12.36 35.39 -20.63
C ASP A 77 -12.31 34.17 -21.56
N GLU A 78 -12.26 32.95 -21.01
CA GLU A 78 -12.32 31.72 -21.80
C GLU A 78 -13.70 31.52 -22.42
N ILE A 79 -14.75 31.82 -21.65
CA ILE A 79 -16.14 31.84 -22.16
C ILE A 79 -16.27 32.86 -23.30
N LYS A 80 -15.70 34.06 -23.14
CA LYS A 80 -15.72 35.10 -24.17
C LYS A 80 -14.98 34.67 -25.45
N LYS A 81 -13.78 34.09 -25.33
CA LYS A 81 -13.01 33.58 -26.48
C LYS A 81 -13.75 32.49 -27.25
N LEU A 82 -14.37 31.54 -26.53
CA LEU A 82 -15.19 30.47 -27.14
C LEU A 82 -16.41 31.04 -27.87
N THR A 83 -17.05 32.05 -27.28
CA THR A 83 -18.22 32.72 -27.85
C THR A 83 -17.84 33.48 -29.13
N ASP A 84 -16.77 34.28 -29.09
CA ASP A 84 -16.30 35.06 -30.24
C ASP A 84 -15.86 34.16 -31.40
N TYR A 85 -15.17 33.04 -31.10
CA TYR A 85 -14.78 32.04 -32.10
C TYR A 85 -15.99 31.41 -32.78
N THR A 86 -16.99 31.01 -32.00
CA THR A 86 -18.23 30.40 -32.52
C THR A 86 -18.99 31.38 -33.41
N LEU A 87 -19.17 32.63 -32.96
CA LEU A 87 -19.85 33.67 -33.73
C LEU A 87 -19.13 34.01 -35.04
N LYS A 88 -17.79 33.97 -35.05
CA LYS A 88 -16.99 34.23 -36.26
C LYS A 88 -17.17 33.14 -37.33
N ASN A 89 -17.34 31.90 -36.91
CA ASN A 89 -17.45 30.74 -37.82
C ASN A 89 -18.89 30.45 -38.28
N LEU A 90 -19.88 31.18 -37.76
CA LEU A 90 -21.29 31.12 -38.18
C LEU A 90 -21.61 32.05 -39.36
N ARG A 91 -20.59 32.65 -40.01
CA ARG A 91 -20.73 33.51 -41.19
C ARG A 91 -20.44 32.77 -42.49
#